data_AF-A0A1B9EXE4-F1
#
_entry.id   AF-A0A1B9EXE4-F1
#
_cell.length_a   1.000
_cell.length_b   1.000
_cell.length_c   1.000
_cell.angle_alpha   90.00
_cell.angle_beta   90.00
_cell.angle_gamma   90.00
#
_symmetry.space_group_name_H-M   'P 1'
#
loop_
_entity.id
_entity.type
_entity.pdbx_description
1 polymer ?
#
loop_
_entity_poly.entity_id
_entity_poly.type
_entity_poly.pdbx_seq_one_letter_code
_entity_poly.pdbx_strand_id
1 'polypeptide(L)'
;MLVEASSPDGTARFLVRRHGDTVPAYSLELVVHGAEGVAGTPLMTTVRYTGGAGSERVLLVPVVRGRFGPAASYVRLPDFVGREWTASTAAPVSPDSMWTAETITLSAGASLNDATRDAWRAVRALISDAGLRRVIDQELQ
;
A
#
# COMPACT_ATOMS: atom_id res chain seq x y z
N MET A 1 -3.29 -9.64 17.91
CA MET A 1 -1.84 -9.47 17.72
C MET A 1 -1.59 -8.13 17.05
N LEU A 2 -0.64 -7.37 17.58
CA LEU A 2 -0.19 -6.08 17.06
C LEU A 2 1.33 -6.16 16.86
N VAL A 3 1.81 -5.81 15.68
CA VAL A 3 3.25 -5.69 15.40
C VAL A 3 3.49 -4.27 14.91
N GLU A 4 4.39 -3.55 15.59
CA GLU A 4 4.82 -2.22 15.22
C GLU A 4 6.27 -2.28 14.72
N ALA A 5 6.54 -1.59 13.62
CA ALA A 5 7.90 -1.41 13.09
C ALA A 5 8.07 0.03 12.61
N SER A 6 9.32 0.50 12.63
CA SER A 6 9.70 1.80 12.09
C SER A 6 10.84 1.63 11.11
N SER A 7 10.91 2.48 10.09
CA SER A 7 12.07 2.53 9.21
C SER A 7 13.32 2.97 10.00
N PRO A 8 14.53 2.55 9.59
CA PRO A 8 15.77 2.93 10.28
C PRO A 8 16.02 4.45 10.33
N ASP A 9 15.51 5.19 9.35
CA ASP A 9 15.60 6.65 9.27
C ASP A 9 14.48 7.38 10.02
N GLY A 10 13.55 6.65 10.65
CA GLY A 10 12.42 7.19 11.41
C GLY A 10 11.33 7.85 10.55
N THR A 11 11.43 7.80 9.22
CA THR A 11 10.49 8.47 8.32
C THR A 11 9.19 7.70 8.13
N ALA A 12 9.17 6.39 8.33
CA ALA A 12 7.98 5.56 8.16
C ALA A 12 7.70 4.72 9.40
N ARG A 13 6.42 4.60 9.74
CA ARG A 13 5.90 3.71 10.77
C ARG A 13 4.88 2.76 10.18
N PHE A 14 4.91 1.52 10.66
CA PHE A 14 4.11 0.42 10.17
C PHE A 14 3.43 -0.25 11.34
N LEU A 15 2.13 -0.45 11.22
CA LEU A 15 1.35 -1.12 12.25
C LEU A 15 0.52 -2.24 11.64
N VAL A 16 0.92 -3.48 11.94
CA VAL A 16 0.21 -4.68 11.49
C VAL A 16 -0.72 -5.15 12.60
N ARG A 17 -2.01 -5.22 12.28
CA ARG A 17 -3.07 -5.66 13.19
C ARG A 17 -3.68 -6.97 12.70
N ARG A 18 -3.78 -7.96 13.58
CA ARG A 18 -4.59 -9.17 13.38
C ARG A 18 -6.03 -8.88 13.81
N HIS A 19 -6.97 -9.21 12.94
CA HIS A 19 -8.42 -9.17 13.18
C HIS A 19 -9.04 -10.54 12.84
N GLY A 20 -10.30 -10.74 13.22
CA GLY A 20 -11.02 -11.99 13.00
C GLY A 20 -10.69 -13.05 14.04
N ASP A 21 -11.73 -13.65 14.62
CA ASP A 21 -11.58 -14.60 15.72
C ASP A 21 -11.36 -16.03 15.22
N THR A 22 -12.04 -16.43 14.14
CA THR A 22 -12.00 -17.79 13.56
C THR A 22 -11.04 -17.94 12.39
N VAL A 23 -11.08 -17.02 11.41
CA VAL A 23 -10.11 -16.97 10.30
C VAL A 23 -9.26 -15.71 10.49
N PRO A 24 -7.95 -15.83 10.76
CA PRO A 24 -7.10 -14.66 10.95
C PRO A 24 -7.05 -13.81 9.68
N ALA A 25 -7.35 -12.52 9.82
CA ALA A 25 -7.13 -11.51 8.80
C ALA A 25 -6.13 -10.48 9.32
N TYR A 26 -5.36 -9.88 8.41
CA TYR A 26 -4.36 -8.88 8.79
C TYR A 26 -4.54 -7.60 7.99
N SER A 27 -4.26 -6.48 8.65
CA SER A 27 -4.22 -5.16 8.03
C SER A 27 -2.91 -4.46 8.37
N LEU A 28 -2.41 -3.65 7.45
CA LEU A 28 -1.27 -2.77 7.64
C LEU A 28 -1.73 -1.31 7.59
N GLU A 29 -1.35 -0.54 8.61
CA GLU A 29 -1.36 0.92 8.57
C GLU A 29 0.07 1.42 8.32
N LEU A 30 0.23 2.24 7.30
CA LEU A 30 1.48 2.88 6.91
C LEU A 30 1.36 4.39 7.13
N VAL A 31 2.24 4.93 7.95
CA VAL A 31 2.39 6.37 8.19
C VAL A 31 3.76 6.80 7.70
N VAL A 32 3.82 7.80 6.82
CA VAL A 32 5.09 8.37 6.35
C VAL A 32 5.17 9.84 6.76
N HIS A 33 6.21 10.19 7.51
CA HIS A 33 6.56 11.53 7.93
C HIS A 33 7.46 12.21 6.89
N GLY A 34 7.27 13.52 6.68
CA GLY A 34 8.16 14.30 5.81
C GLY A 34 8.21 13.78 4.37
N ALA A 35 7.09 13.23 3.87
CA ALA A 35 6.98 12.70 2.51
C ALA A 35 6.97 13.83 1.46
N GLU A 36 8.04 14.63 1.43
CA GLU A 36 8.29 15.69 0.48
C GLU A 36 8.85 15.07 -0.81
N GLY A 37 7.94 14.54 -1.63
CA GLY A 37 8.25 14.27 -3.04
C GLY A 37 8.12 15.55 -3.87
N VAL A 38 8.40 15.44 -5.17
CA VAL A 38 8.00 16.48 -6.12
C VAL A 38 6.50 16.78 -5.92
N ALA A 39 6.17 18.07 -5.77
CA ALA A 39 4.80 18.50 -5.54
C ALA A 39 3.87 17.91 -6.61
N GLY A 40 2.82 17.22 -6.19
CA GLY A 40 1.87 16.56 -7.09
C GLY A 40 2.20 15.12 -7.51
N THR A 41 3.42 14.61 -7.31
CA THR A 41 3.75 13.22 -7.64
C THR A 41 3.40 12.28 -6.47
N PRO A 42 2.54 11.27 -6.67
CA PRO A 42 2.26 10.24 -5.67
C PRO A 42 3.52 9.49 -5.28
N LEU A 43 3.62 9.11 -3.99
CA LEU A 43 4.66 8.21 -3.51
C LEU A 43 4.06 6.82 -3.28
N MET A 44 4.91 5.81 -3.40
CA MET A 44 4.55 4.41 -3.25
C MET A 44 5.54 3.70 -2.34
N THR A 45 5.03 2.90 -1.43
CA THR A 45 5.82 1.91 -0.67
C THR A 45 5.48 0.52 -1.18
N THR A 46 6.50 -0.28 -1.46
CA THR A 46 6.32 -1.70 -1.79
C THR A 46 6.42 -2.52 -0.51
N VAL A 47 5.38 -3.29 -0.20
CA VAL A 47 5.36 -4.23 0.93
C VAL A 47 5.47 -5.65 0.38
N ARG A 48 6.44 -6.42 0.86
CA ARG A 48 6.63 -7.83 0.50
C ARG A 48 6.40 -8.72 1.70
N TYR A 49 5.70 -9.82 1.52
CA TYR A 49 5.44 -10.79 2.58
C TYR A 49 5.17 -12.17 2.00
N THR A 50 5.24 -13.20 2.84
CA THR A 50 4.89 -14.57 2.44
C THR A 50 3.44 -14.87 2.80
N GLY A 51 2.65 -15.33 1.83
CA GLY A 51 1.29 -15.80 2.03
C GLY A 51 1.22 -17.20 2.65
N GLY A 52 0.02 -17.64 3.03
CA GLY A 52 -0.18 -18.94 3.71
C GLY A 52 0.26 -20.18 2.91
N ALA A 53 0.28 -20.09 1.57
CA ALA A 53 0.77 -21.15 0.69
C ALA A 53 2.30 -21.11 0.46
N GLY A 54 3.03 -20.21 1.13
CA GLY A 54 4.47 -20.02 0.93
C GLY A 54 4.83 -19.15 -0.28
N SER A 55 3.84 -18.63 -1.02
CA SER A 55 4.07 -17.71 -2.14
C SER A 55 4.46 -16.32 -1.64
N GLU A 56 5.47 -15.73 -2.28
CA GLU A 56 5.77 -14.31 -2.10
C GLU A 56 4.63 -13.46 -2.66
N ARG A 57 4.24 -12.43 -1.91
CA ARG A 57 3.26 -11.43 -2.31
C ARG A 57 3.90 -10.07 -2.30
N VAL A 58 3.53 -9.25 -3.29
CA VAL A 58 3.94 -7.86 -3.43
C VAL A 58 2.69 -6.99 -3.37
N LEU A 59 2.65 -6.06 -2.44
CA LEU A 59 1.58 -5.09 -2.28
C LEU A 59 2.15 -3.68 -2.48
N LEU A 60 1.53 -2.93 -3.39
CA LEU A 60 1.83 -1.52 -3.62
C LEU A 60 0.93 -0.69 -2.70
N VAL A 61 1.53 0.11 -1.82
CA VAL A 61 0.79 0.94 -0.87
C VAL A 61 1.06 2.41 -1.19
N PRO A 62 0.11 3.13 -1.83
CA PRO A 62 0.32 4.53 -2.13
C PRO A 62 0.31 5.32 -0.82
N VAL A 63 1.28 6.21 -0.64
CA VAL A 63 1.40 7.04 0.56
C VAL A 63 0.32 8.11 0.53
N VAL A 64 -0.58 8.07 1.50
CA VAL A 64 -1.59 9.12 1.67
C VAL A 64 -0.90 10.42 2.06
N ARG A 65 -1.32 11.53 1.44
CA ARG A 65 -0.95 12.89 1.85
C ARG A 65 -2.21 13.59 2.34
N GLY A 66 -2.26 13.88 3.63
CA GLY A 66 -3.43 14.45 4.30
C GLY A 66 -3.19 15.91 4.65
N ARG A 67 -4.27 16.69 4.69
CA ARG A 67 -4.24 18.09 5.11
C ARG A 67 -4.08 18.25 6.63
N PHE A 68 -4.53 17.26 7.40
CA PHE A 68 -4.55 17.28 8.86
C PHE A 68 -4.10 15.93 9.42
N GLY A 69 -3.25 15.97 10.46
CA GLY A 69 -2.68 14.78 11.09
C GLY A 69 -1.71 14.01 10.19
N PRO A 70 -1.03 12.97 10.72
CA PRO A 70 -0.27 12.05 9.89
C PRO A 70 -1.24 11.25 9.03
N ALA A 71 -1.22 11.52 7.72
CA ALA A 71 -2.06 10.78 6.80
C ALA A 71 -1.54 9.34 6.67
N ALA A 72 -2.47 8.39 6.78
CA ALA A 72 -2.13 6.98 6.85
C ALA A 72 -2.77 6.20 5.71
N SER A 73 -1.96 5.40 5.03
CA SER A 73 -2.46 4.38 4.13
C SER A 73 -2.89 3.17 4.96
N TYR A 74 -4.07 2.64 4.68
CA TYR A 74 -4.62 1.50 5.41
C TYR A 74 -5.07 0.42 4.43
N VAL A 75 -4.43 -0.74 4.52
CA VAL A 75 -4.60 -1.85 3.58
C VAL A 75 -4.79 -3.17 4.29
N ARG A 76 -5.50 -4.09 3.66
CA ARG A 76 -5.49 -5.51 4.01
C ARG A 76 -4.16 -6.12 3.58
N LEU A 77 -3.74 -7.19 4.26
CA LEU A 77 -2.65 -8.06 3.82
C LEU A 77 -3.25 -9.43 3.42
N PRO A 78 -3.73 -9.60 2.18
CA PRO A 78 -4.33 -10.86 1.72
C PRO A 78 -3.38 -12.04 1.91
N ASP A 79 -3.89 -13.15 2.43
CA ASP A 79 -3.17 -14.40 2.72
C ASP A 79 -2.00 -14.29 3.70
N PHE A 80 -1.72 -13.12 4.28
CA PHE A 80 -0.64 -12.97 5.25
C PHE A 80 -0.94 -13.78 6.52
N VAL A 81 0.06 -14.49 7.02
CA VAL A 81 -0.07 -15.40 8.18
C VAL A 81 0.58 -14.88 9.46
N GLY A 82 0.99 -13.61 9.51
CA GLY A 82 1.57 -13.02 10.72
C GLY A 82 3.06 -13.34 10.93
N ARG A 83 3.77 -13.74 9.87
CA ARG A 83 5.21 -14.01 9.89
C ARG A 83 6.01 -12.77 9.46
N GLU A 84 6.90 -12.93 8.50
CA GLU A 84 7.82 -11.89 8.05
C GLU A 84 7.20 -11.06 6.93
N TRP A 85 7.52 -9.77 6.98
CA TRP A 85 7.23 -8.82 5.93
C TRP A 85 8.36 -7.79 5.86
N THR A 86 8.54 -7.18 4.71
CA THR A 86 9.47 -6.07 4.48
C THR A 86 8.76 -4.94 3.75
N ALA A 87 9.25 -3.73 3.90
CA ALA A 87 8.76 -2.57 3.16
C ALA A 87 9.92 -1.78 2.58
N SER A 88 9.74 -1.26 1.36
CA SER A 88 10.67 -0.30 0.78
C SER A 88 10.52 1.09 1.42
N THR A 89 11.53 1.93 1.25
CA THR A 89 11.33 3.37 1.37
C THR A 89 10.25 3.84 0.39
N ALA A 90 9.55 4.92 0.74
CA ALA A 90 8.58 5.54 -0.14
C ALA A 90 9.32 6.18 -1.32
N ALA A 91 8.92 5.85 -2.55
CA ALA A 91 9.53 6.36 -3.77
C ALA A 91 8.48 7.02 -4.68
N PRO A 92 8.84 8.04 -5.46
CA PRO A 92 7.96 8.61 -6.48
C PRO A 92 7.47 7.55 -7.47
N VAL A 93 6.19 7.59 -7.78
CA VAL A 93 5.62 6.76 -8.86
C VAL A 93 6.11 7.29 -10.20
N SER A 94 6.49 6.39 -11.10
CA SER A 94 6.83 6.72 -12.48
C SER A 94 5.59 6.57 -13.37
N PRO A 95 5.35 7.46 -14.35
CA PRO A 95 4.31 7.26 -15.36
C PRO A 95 4.45 5.93 -16.12
N ASP A 96 5.69 5.45 -16.26
CA ASP A 96 6.07 4.24 -17.01
C ASP A 96 6.34 3.04 -16.09
N SER A 97 5.72 3.01 -14.90
CA SER A 97 5.84 1.87 -13.99
C SER A 97 5.37 0.56 -14.65
N MET A 98 6.24 -0.46 -14.64
CA MET A 98 6.01 -1.76 -15.28
C MET A 98 5.26 -2.75 -14.36
N TRP A 99 4.27 -2.28 -13.60
CA TRP A 99 3.51 -3.15 -12.71
C TRP A 99 2.62 -4.11 -13.50
N THR A 100 2.41 -5.31 -12.97
CA THR A 100 1.46 -6.26 -13.57
C THR A 100 0.03 -5.92 -13.17
N ALA A 101 -0.94 -6.26 -14.02
CA ALA A 101 -2.36 -6.12 -13.70
C ALA A 101 -2.72 -6.85 -12.40
N GLU A 102 -2.19 -8.07 -12.19
CA GLU A 102 -2.39 -8.85 -10.96
C GLU A 102 -1.92 -8.10 -9.71
N THR A 103 -0.74 -7.47 -9.77
CA THR A 103 -0.21 -6.69 -8.64
C THR A 103 -1.12 -5.50 -8.33
N ILE A 104 -1.62 -4.82 -9.37
CA ILE A 104 -2.54 -3.69 -9.20
C ILE A 104 -3.89 -4.13 -8.64
N THR A 105 -4.48 -5.21 -9.17
CA THR A 105 -5.71 -5.81 -8.65
C THR A 105 -5.58 -6.10 -7.15
N LEU A 106 -4.52 -6.82 -6.78
CA LEU A 106 -4.25 -7.15 -5.37
C LEU A 106 -4.09 -5.90 -4.51
N SER A 107 -3.38 -4.89 -5.00
CA SER A 107 -2.97 -3.72 -4.22
C SER A 107 -4.08 -2.67 -4.08
N ALA A 108 -4.79 -2.37 -5.16
CA ALA A 108 -5.93 -1.45 -5.13
C ALA A 108 -7.09 -2.05 -4.33
N GLY A 109 -7.43 -3.32 -4.59
CA GLY A 109 -8.48 -4.06 -3.88
C GLY A 109 -8.19 -4.28 -2.38
N ALA A 110 -6.93 -4.17 -1.96
CA ALA A 110 -6.57 -4.23 -0.54
C ALA A 110 -6.88 -2.94 0.25
N SER A 111 -7.27 -1.84 -0.40
CA SER A 111 -7.49 -0.55 0.26
C SER A 111 -8.68 -0.58 1.23
N LEU A 112 -8.45 -0.27 2.51
CA LEU A 112 -9.45 -0.33 3.59
C LEU A 112 -10.05 1.02 3.98
N ASN A 113 -9.46 2.14 3.55
CA ASN A 113 -10.01 3.48 3.81
C ASN A 113 -10.07 4.33 2.53
N ASP A 114 -10.91 5.35 2.54
CA ASP A 114 -11.10 6.25 1.40
C ASP A 114 -9.84 7.04 1.06
N ALA A 115 -9.04 7.39 2.06
CA ALA A 115 -7.79 8.11 1.85
C ALA A 115 -6.78 7.32 1.00
N THR A 116 -6.67 6.00 1.21
CA THR A 116 -5.82 5.12 0.38
C THR A 116 -6.40 4.96 -1.01
N ARG A 117 -7.73 4.88 -1.14
CA ARG A 117 -8.42 4.83 -2.44
C ARG A 117 -8.20 6.12 -3.23
N ASP A 118 -8.25 7.28 -2.58
CA ASP A 118 -7.93 8.57 -3.20
C ASP A 118 -6.46 8.66 -3.62
N ALA A 119 -5.54 8.13 -2.82
CA ALA A 119 -4.14 8.03 -3.20
C ALA A 119 -3.96 7.14 -4.45
N TRP A 120 -4.73 6.05 -4.57
CA TRP A 120 -4.79 5.25 -5.80
C TRP A 120 -5.36 6.03 -6.99
N ARG A 121 -6.36 6.88 -6.80
CA ARG A 121 -6.88 7.77 -7.87
C ARG A 121 -5.81 8.74 -8.36
N ALA A 122 -4.98 9.26 -7.45
CA ALA A 122 -3.84 10.10 -7.81
C ALA A 122 -2.77 9.32 -8.60
N VAL A 123 -2.47 8.08 -8.19
CA VAL A 123 -1.60 7.17 -8.95
C VAL A 123 -2.15 6.90 -10.34
N ARG A 124 -3.45 6.60 -10.45
CA ARG A 124 -4.14 6.38 -11.72
C ARG A 124 -4.08 7.60 -12.64
N ALA A 125 -4.12 8.81 -12.10
CA ALA A 125 -4.01 10.03 -12.89
C ALA A 125 -2.61 10.22 -13.49
N LEU A 126 -1.57 9.65 -12.87
CA LEU A 126 -0.18 9.76 -13.31
C LEU A 126 0.25 8.69 -14.33
N ILE A 127 -0.22 7.45 -14.18
CA ILE A 127 0.22 6.32 -15.03
C ILE A 127 -0.14 6.54 -16.50
N SER A 128 0.77 6.20 -17.41
CA SER A 128 0.55 6.26 -18.86
C SER A 128 -0.21 5.04 -19.40
N ASP A 129 0.02 3.86 -18.83
CA ASP A 129 -0.57 2.59 -19.26
C ASP A 129 -2.11 2.58 -19.06
N ALA A 130 -2.84 2.55 -20.17
CA ALA A 130 -4.31 2.54 -20.17
C ALA A 130 -4.92 1.24 -19.63
N GLY A 131 -4.21 0.11 -19.73
CA GLY A 131 -4.60 -1.16 -19.14
C GLY A 131 -4.59 -1.10 -17.63
N LEU A 132 -3.47 -0.66 -17.03
CA LEU A 132 -3.33 -0.54 -15.58
C LEU A 132 -4.31 0.49 -15.00
N ARG A 133 -4.51 1.63 -15.68
CA ARG A 133 -5.51 2.63 -15.26
C ARG A 133 -6.92 2.03 -15.17
N ARG A 134 -7.31 1.20 -16.14
CA ARG A 134 -8.62 0.53 -16.13
C ARG A 134 -8.74 -0.44 -14.96
N VAL A 135 -7.70 -1.19 -14.65
CA VAL A 135 -7.69 -2.09 -13.48
C VAL A 135 -7.88 -1.30 -12.19
N ILE A 136 -7.16 -0.17 -12.02
CA ILE A 136 -7.37 0.70 -10.86
C ILE A 136 -8.82 1.22 -10.83
N ASP A 137 -9.33 1.71 -11.96
CA ASP A 137 -10.71 2.22 -12.03
C ASP A 137 -11.75 1.14 -11.69
N GLN A 138 -11.47 -0.15 -11.95
CA GLN A 138 -12.35 -1.29 -11.61
C GLN A 138 -12.31 -1.64 -10.12
N GLU A 139 -11.13 -1.68 -9.52
CA GLU A 139 -10.97 -2.03 -8.10
C GLU A 139 -11.45 -0.92 -7.14
N LEU A 140 -11.57 0.31 -7.64
CA LEU A 140 -12.01 1.47 -6.86
C LEU A 140 -13.51 1.80 -6.99
N GLN A 141 -14.30 0.94 -7.65
CA GLN A 141 -15.76 1.09 -7.79
C GLN A 141 -16.52 0.87 -6.48
#